data_AF-A0A3D2RPR8-F1
#
_entry.id   AF-A0A3D2RPR8-F1
#
_cell.length_a   1.000
_cell.length_b   1.000
_cell.length_c   1.000
_cell.angle_alpha   90.00
_cell.angle_beta   90.00
_cell.angle_gamma   90.00
#
_symmetry.space_group_name_H-M   'P 1'
#
loop_
_entity.id
_entity.type
_entity.pdbx_description
1 polymer ?
#
loop_
_entity_poly.entity_id
_entity_poly.type
_entity_poly.pdbx_seq_one_letter_code
_entity_poly.pdbx_strand_id
1 'polypeptide(L)'
;MNDSTDGFARRMKKRLLLSIAVIFGVFGLMVEVLGNLTWHLSPRDPAAIEVAGQFQAALGSLVQSPEAGLSPVVPQKSGVATAPGSGVESLNVTRSLVFSEVHSVREWPAERPQEFQDSPFLTDQISSGELPSVSERVPIEPLVIVPPDQNGPYGGTWARLGTGPRDINIVEARFAYEGLVRWGPTGKEILPNVARKWEVSEGGRVFTFWLREGMRWSDGHPYTSDDIVFWRN
;
A
#
# COMPACT_ATOMS: atom_id res chain seq x y z
N MET A 1 -12.78 16.43 -64.39
CA MET A 1 -11.39 16.62 -63.90
C MET A 1 -11.16 16.02 -62.50
N ASN A 2 -11.90 14.97 -62.07
CA ASN A 2 -11.89 14.48 -60.67
C ASN A 2 -11.54 12.98 -60.51
N ASP A 3 -11.14 12.30 -61.57
CA ASP A 3 -10.94 10.83 -61.56
C ASP A 3 -9.49 10.42 -61.21
N SER A 4 -8.53 11.35 -61.36
CA SER A 4 -7.11 11.06 -61.15
C SER A 4 -6.65 11.15 -59.68
N THR A 5 -7.34 11.94 -58.85
CA THR A 5 -6.99 12.14 -57.43
C THR A 5 -7.44 10.96 -56.56
N ASP A 6 -8.56 10.34 -56.93
CA ASP A 6 -9.22 9.29 -56.16
C ASP A 6 -8.51 7.92 -56.28
N GLY A 7 -7.89 7.67 -57.44
CA GLY A 7 -7.01 6.51 -57.67
C GLY A 7 -5.67 6.59 -56.92
N PHE A 8 -5.12 7.80 -56.76
CA PHE A 8 -3.87 8.03 -56.02
C PHE A 8 -4.05 7.82 -54.51
N ALA A 9 -5.12 8.37 -53.93
CA ALA A 9 -5.45 8.20 -52.51
C ALA A 9 -5.70 6.74 -52.13
N ARG A 10 -6.37 5.97 -53.00
CA ARG A 10 -6.59 4.52 -52.80
C ARG A 10 -5.30 3.70 -52.85
N ARG A 11 -4.36 4.03 -53.74
CA ARG A 11 -3.04 3.36 -53.79
C ARG A 11 -2.19 3.70 -52.57
N MET A 12 -2.24 4.95 -52.09
CA MET A 12 -1.50 5.39 -50.91
C MET A 12 -2.01 4.70 -49.62
N LYS A 13 -3.34 4.62 -49.42
CA LYS A 13 -3.93 3.88 -48.28
C LYS A 13 -3.59 2.39 -48.30
N LYS A 14 -3.60 1.74 -49.47
CA LYS A 14 -3.21 0.32 -49.60
C LYS A 14 -1.74 0.08 -49.26
N ARG A 15 -0.83 0.98 -49.68
CA ARG A 15 0.60 0.90 -49.32
C ARG A 15 0.82 1.10 -47.83
N LEU A 16 0.11 2.05 -47.21
CA LEU A 16 0.19 2.30 -45.77
C LEU A 16 -0.30 1.10 -44.95
N LEU A 17 -1.46 0.54 -45.31
CA LEU A 17 -2.01 -0.65 -44.63
C LEU A 17 -1.10 -1.88 -44.77
N LEU A 18 -0.50 -2.06 -45.95
CA LEU A 18 0.47 -3.13 -46.18
C LEU A 18 1.74 -2.93 -45.34
N SER A 19 2.26 -1.71 -45.26
CA SER A 19 3.41 -1.39 -44.40
C SER A 19 3.13 -1.62 -42.92
N ILE A 20 1.94 -1.25 -42.44
CA ILE A 20 1.53 -1.49 -41.05
C ILE A 20 1.45 -3.00 -40.77
N ALA A 21 0.82 -3.77 -41.67
CA ALA A 21 0.71 -5.22 -41.53
C ALA A 21 2.10 -5.91 -41.50
N VAL A 22 3.04 -5.45 -42.33
CA VAL A 22 4.43 -5.94 -42.33
C VAL A 22 5.13 -5.60 -41.02
N ILE A 23 4.97 -4.39 -40.48
CA ILE A 23 5.57 -4.00 -39.18
C ILE A 23 5.05 -4.90 -38.05
N PHE A 24 3.74 -5.12 -37.97
CA PHE A 24 3.18 -6.00 -36.93
C PHE A 24 3.61 -7.46 -37.10
N GLY A 25 3.75 -7.96 -38.34
CA GLY A 25 4.28 -9.29 -38.61
C GLY A 25 5.75 -9.45 -38.20
N VAL A 26 6.60 -8.46 -38.53
CA VAL A 26 8.02 -8.46 -38.12
C VAL A 26 8.15 -8.33 -36.60
N PHE A 27 7.34 -7.49 -35.97
CA PHE A 27 7.35 -7.33 -34.51
C PHE A 27 6.91 -8.62 -33.79
N GLY A 28 5.86 -9.29 -34.27
CA GLY A 28 5.43 -10.58 -33.73
C GLY A 28 6.52 -11.65 -33.82
N LEU A 29 7.14 -11.79 -35.00
CA LEU A 29 8.27 -12.69 -35.21
C LEU A 29 9.45 -12.36 -34.27
N MET A 30 9.76 -11.08 -34.10
CA MET A 30 10.83 -10.63 -33.22
C MET A 30 10.56 -11.01 -31.75
N VAL A 31 9.33 -10.80 -31.26
CA VAL A 31 8.94 -11.16 -29.89
C VAL A 31 9.05 -12.68 -29.68
N GLU A 32 8.63 -13.47 -30.65
CA GLU A 32 8.67 -14.94 -30.56
C GLU A 32 10.11 -15.46 -30.61
N VAL A 33 10.97 -14.88 -31.44
CA VAL A 33 12.41 -15.20 -31.49
C VAL A 33 13.10 -14.82 -30.17
N LEU A 34 12.82 -13.63 -29.61
CA LEU A 34 13.37 -13.24 -28.31
C LEU A 34 12.86 -14.14 -27.19
N GLY A 35 11.56 -14.48 -27.18
CA GLY A 35 10.99 -15.40 -26.20
C GLY A 35 11.65 -16.78 -26.25
N ASN A 36 11.87 -17.32 -27.46
CA ASN A 36 12.53 -18.61 -27.63
C ASN A 36 14.02 -18.55 -27.25
N LEU A 37 14.70 -17.47 -27.62
CA LEU A 37 16.12 -17.27 -27.30
C LEU A 37 16.34 -17.12 -25.79
N THR A 38 15.52 -16.30 -25.12
CA THR A 38 15.56 -16.17 -23.65
C THR A 38 15.25 -17.50 -22.96
N TRP A 39 14.26 -18.25 -23.43
CA TRP A 39 13.98 -19.59 -22.91
C TRP A 39 15.18 -20.55 -23.03
N HIS A 40 15.99 -20.45 -24.08
CA HIS A 40 17.17 -21.34 -24.24
C HIS A 40 18.43 -20.81 -23.54
N LEU A 41 18.56 -19.50 -23.37
CA LEU A 41 19.71 -18.87 -22.71
C LEU A 41 19.54 -18.75 -21.19
N SER A 42 18.31 -18.79 -20.68
CA SER A 42 18.06 -18.77 -19.24
C SER A 42 18.67 -20.01 -18.57
N PRO A 43 19.61 -19.83 -17.63
CA PRO A 43 20.20 -20.95 -16.90
C PRO A 43 19.11 -21.69 -16.12
N ARG A 44 18.96 -23.00 -16.39
CA ARG A 44 18.00 -23.88 -15.69
C ARG A 44 18.65 -24.77 -14.62
N ASP A 45 19.98 -24.81 -14.60
CA ASP A 45 20.73 -25.57 -13.63
C ASP A 45 20.87 -24.74 -12.34
N PRO A 46 20.50 -25.28 -11.16
CA PRO A 46 20.72 -24.65 -9.87
C PRO A 46 22.15 -24.10 -9.68
N ALA A 47 23.16 -24.78 -10.20
CA ALA A 47 24.56 -24.34 -10.10
C ALA A 47 24.84 -23.09 -10.96
N ALA A 48 24.21 -22.98 -12.14
CA ALA A 48 24.40 -21.82 -13.02
C ALA A 48 23.64 -20.58 -12.53
N ILE A 49 22.52 -20.78 -11.81
CA ILE A 49 21.79 -19.72 -11.12
C ILE A 49 22.63 -19.16 -9.96
N GLU A 50 23.33 -20.01 -9.22
CA GLU A 50 24.23 -19.60 -8.13
C GLU A 50 25.41 -18.77 -8.65
N VAL A 51 26.03 -19.18 -9.77
CA VAL A 51 27.11 -18.42 -10.43
C VAL A 51 26.62 -17.06 -10.94
N ALA A 52 25.40 -16.98 -11.49
CA ALA A 52 24.79 -15.71 -11.88
C ALA A 52 24.53 -14.78 -10.68
N GLY A 53 24.17 -15.35 -9.52
CA GLY A 53 24.03 -14.62 -8.26
C GLY A 53 25.35 -14.10 -7.69
N GLN A 54 26.46 -14.83 -7.90
CA GLN A 54 27.80 -14.41 -7.48
C GLN A 54 28.29 -13.14 -8.19
N PHE A 55 27.91 -12.93 -9.45
CA PHE A 55 28.22 -11.69 -10.16
C PHE A 55 27.54 -10.47 -9.51
N GLN A 56 26.30 -10.63 -9.05
CA GLN A 56 25.56 -9.58 -8.34
C GLN A 56 26.16 -9.29 -6.95
N ALA A 57 26.66 -10.31 -6.27
CA ALA A 57 27.42 -10.17 -5.02
C ALA A 57 28.77 -9.46 -5.23
N ALA A 58 29.48 -9.76 -6.33
CA ALA A 58 30.73 -9.11 -6.71
C ALA A 58 30.54 -7.64 -7.11
N LEU A 59 29.42 -7.30 -7.74
CA LEU A 59 29.07 -5.89 -8.00
C LEU A 59 28.74 -5.14 -6.69
N GLY A 60 28.11 -5.82 -5.73
CA GLY A 60 27.82 -5.25 -4.41
C GLY A 60 29.10 -4.98 -3.59
N SER A 61 30.13 -5.81 -3.71
CA SER A 61 31.39 -5.64 -2.97
C SER A 61 32.31 -4.54 -3.54
N LEU A 62 32.07 -4.11 -4.79
CA LEU A 62 32.80 -3.00 -5.43
C LEU A 62 32.27 -1.62 -5.01
N VAL A 63 31.13 -1.55 -4.32
CA VAL A 63 30.62 -0.32 -3.72
C VAL A 63 31.25 -0.15 -2.33
N GLN A 64 32.41 0.51 -2.27
CA GLN A 64 32.98 0.94 -1.00
C GLN A 64 32.15 2.09 -0.41
N SER A 65 31.30 1.80 0.57
CA SER A 65 30.67 2.81 1.43
C SER A 65 31.61 3.16 2.59
N PRO A 66 31.69 4.44 3.01
CA PRO A 66 32.58 4.90 4.09
C PRO A 66 32.00 4.54 5.47
N GLU A 67 32.09 3.26 5.84
CA GLU A 67 31.70 2.75 7.17
C GLU A 67 32.91 2.19 7.94
N ALA A 68 34.03 2.92 7.96
CA ALA A 68 35.11 2.64 8.90
C ALA A 68 34.70 3.13 10.31
N GLY A 69 33.78 2.42 10.98
CA GLY A 69 33.47 2.72 12.39
C GLY A 69 32.24 2.08 13.03
N LEU A 70 31.33 1.47 12.28
CA LEU A 70 30.14 0.85 12.88
C LEU A 70 30.15 -0.64 12.62
N SER A 71 30.56 -1.42 13.61
CA SER A 71 30.42 -2.86 13.57
C SER A 71 28.94 -3.25 13.63
N PRO A 72 28.47 -4.21 12.80
CA PRO A 72 27.10 -4.69 12.87
C PRO A 72 26.85 -5.35 14.22
N VAL A 73 25.83 -4.88 14.95
CA VAL A 73 25.32 -5.57 16.14
C VAL A 73 24.52 -6.78 15.64
N VAL A 74 25.20 -7.92 15.51
CA VAL A 74 24.55 -9.22 15.42
C VAL A 74 23.96 -9.50 16.79
N PRO A 75 22.64 -9.76 16.93
CA PRO A 75 22.07 -10.15 18.22
C PRO A 75 22.73 -11.46 18.66
N GLN A 76 23.59 -11.35 19.68
CA GLN A 76 24.21 -12.50 20.33
C GLN A 76 23.12 -13.33 20.98
N LYS A 77 22.96 -14.56 20.50
CA LYS A 77 22.13 -15.58 21.15
C LYS A 77 22.87 -16.05 22.39
N SER A 78 22.68 -15.40 23.53
CA SER A 78 23.12 -15.90 24.84
C SER A 78 22.39 -15.19 25.98
N GLY A 79 21.76 -16.00 26.84
CA GLY A 79 21.27 -15.56 28.15
C GLY A 79 19.80 -15.87 28.43
N VAL A 80 19.43 -17.15 28.46
CA VAL A 80 18.23 -17.60 29.19
C VAL A 80 18.45 -17.26 30.66
N ALA A 81 17.59 -16.41 31.22
CA ALA A 81 17.49 -16.25 32.67
C ALA A 81 16.80 -17.51 33.23
N THR A 82 17.59 -18.38 33.85
CA THR A 82 17.12 -19.57 34.56
C THR A 82 16.44 -19.16 35.86
N ALA A 83 15.11 -19.31 35.95
CA ALA A 83 14.44 -19.52 37.23
C ALA A 83 14.45 -21.03 37.55
N PRO A 84 14.71 -21.45 38.81
CA PRO A 84 14.92 -22.84 39.14
C PRO A 84 13.59 -23.59 39.27
N GLY A 85 13.49 -24.73 38.59
CA GLY A 85 12.31 -25.59 38.62
C GLY A 85 12.28 -26.48 37.39
N SER A 86 13.08 -27.54 37.42
CA SER A 86 13.17 -28.56 36.38
C SER A 86 11.83 -29.27 36.18
N GLY A 87 11.22 -29.06 35.01
CA GLY A 87 10.03 -29.76 34.56
C GLY A 87 9.61 -29.23 33.18
N VAL A 88 10.43 -29.42 32.16
CA VAL A 88 10.06 -29.06 30.78
C VAL A 88 9.17 -30.17 30.24
N GLU A 89 7.86 -30.01 30.35
CA GLU A 89 6.94 -30.63 29.40
C GLU A 89 7.24 -30.03 28.02
N SER A 90 7.58 -30.91 27.07
CA SER A 90 7.72 -30.57 25.67
C SER A 90 6.40 -30.00 25.15
N LEU A 91 6.34 -28.69 24.89
CA LEU A 91 5.27 -28.09 24.12
C LEU A 91 5.33 -28.65 22.70
N ASN A 92 4.49 -29.67 22.44
CA ASN A 92 4.23 -30.17 21.11
C ASN A 92 3.83 -28.99 20.21
N VAL A 93 4.71 -28.65 19.27
CA VAL A 93 4.47 -27.69 18.19
C VAL A 93 3.55 -28.35 17.18
N THR A 94 2.30 -28.53 17.59
CA THR A 94 1.17 -28.83 16.70
C THR A 94 0.04 -27.86 17.02
N ARG A 95 0.38 -26.60 17.31
CA ARG A 95 -0.62 -25.54 17.21
C ARG A 95 -0.67 -25.15 15.75
N SER A 96 -1.62 -25.76 15.04
CA SER A 96 -2.14 -25.25 13.77
C SER A 96 -2.13 -23.72 13.83
N LEU A 97 -1.32 -23.08 12.98
CA LEU A 97 -1.36 -21.64 12.76
C LEU A 97 -2.68 -21.35 12.05
N VAL A 98 -3.77 -21.39 12.81
CA VAL A 98 -5.00 -20.71 12.43
C VAL A 98 -4.61 -19.24 12.48
N PHE A 99 -4.42 -18.63 11.32
CA PHE A 99 -4.41 -17.17 11.22
C PHE A 99 -5.71 -16.72 11.89
N SER A 100 -5.59 -16.10 13.06
CA SER A 100 -6.68 -15.38 13.69
C SER A 100 -7.24 -14.39 12.67
N GLU A 101 -8.53 -14.09 12.80
CA GLU A 101 -9.35 -13.39 11.81
C GLU A 101 -8.67 -12.12 11.26
N VAL A 102 -9.09 -11.60 10.10
CA VAL A 102 -8.62 -10.28 9.65
C VAL A 102 -9.32 -9.18 10.47
N HIS A 103 -8.72 -7.98 10.60
CA HIS A 103 -9.39 -6.83 11.22
C HIS A 103 -10.75 -6.58 10.57
N SER A 104 -11.72 -6.00 11.28
CA SER A 104 -13.02 -5.62 10.71
C SER A 104 -13.24 -4.12 10.75
N VAL A 105 -13.99 -3.61 9.78
CA VAL A 105 -14.34 -2.18 9.67
C VAL A 105 -15.84 -2.05 9.88
N ARG A 106 -16.28 -1.13 10.74
CA ARG A 106 -17.68 -0.95 11.12
C ARG A 106 -18.03 0.53 11.27
N GLU A 107 -19.31 0.83 11.15
CA GLU A 107 -19.85 2.15 11.46
C GLU A 107 -19.99 2.36 12.97
N TRP A 108 -19.95 3.63 13.39
CA TRP A 108 -20.20 4.00 14.78
C TRP A 108 -21.63 3.62 15.19
N PRO A 109 -21.83 2.90 16.31
CA PRO A 109 -23.17 2.58 16.79
C PRO A 109 -23.83 3.84 17.38
N ALA A 110 -25.06 4.15 16.94
CA ALA A 110 -25.81 5.32 17.39
C ALA A 110 -26.05 5.39 18.92
N GLU A 111 -26.00 4.24 19.60
CA GLU A 111 -26.30 4.10 21.02
C GLU A 111 -25.05 4.16 21.92
N ARG A 112 -23.83 4.27 21.34
CA ARG A 112 -22.59 4.19 22.11
C ARG A 112 -22.15 5.58 22.59
N PRO A 113 -21.90 5.76 23.91
CA PRO A 113 -21.32 7.00 24.41
C PRO A 113 -19.93 7.22 23.81
N GLN A 114 -19.63 8.46 23.46
CA GLN A 114 -18.35 8.91 22.89
C GLN A 114 -17.26 8.99 23.98
N GLU A 115 -16.92 7.85 24.56
CA GLU A 115 -15.76 7.72 25.42
C GLU A 115 -14.55 7.30 24.59
N PHE A 116 -13.59 8.21 24.49
CA PHE A 116 -12.36 8.03 23.74
C PHE A 116 -11.16 8.19 24.66
N GLN A 117 -10.07 7.49 24.33
CA GLN A 117 -8.82 7.57 25.09
C GLN A 117 -7.77 8.24 24.21
N ASP A 118 -7.20 9.34 24.67
CA ASP A 118 -6.08 10.00 24.02
C ASP A 118 -4.79 9.17 24.09
N SER A 119 -3.87 9.43 23.14
CA SER A 119 -2.52 8.89 23.22
C SER A 119 -1.76 9.59 24.37
N PRO A 120 -1.01 8.86 25.21
CA PRO A 120 -0.18 9.45 26.25
C PRO A 120 0.81 10.50 25.72
N PHE A 121 1.22 10.38 24.45
CA PHE A 121 2.11 11.34 23.77
C PHE A 121 1.52 12.75 23.65
N LEU A 122 0.19 12.88 23.70
CA LEU A 122 -0.52 14.16 23.57
C LEU A 122 -0.94 14.75 24.92
N THR A 123 -0.66 14.07 26.04
CA THR A 123 -1.15 14.46 27.38
C THR A 123 -0.74 15.88 27.74
N ASP A 124 0.53 16.24 27.52
CA ASP A 124 1.06 17.56 27.88
C ASP A 124 0.34 18.67 27.10
N GLN A 125 0.17 18.48 25.79
CA GLN A 125 -0.51 19.44 24.89
C GLN A 125 -2.00 19.63 25.25
N ILE A 126 -2.65 18.55 25.67
CA ILE A 126 -4.06 18.62 26.11
C ILE A 126 -4.14 19.34 27.46
N SER A 127 -3.23 19.01 28.38
CA SER A 127 -3.19 19.63 29.72
C SER A 127 -2.82 21.11 29.69
N SER A 128 -2.02 21.53 28.71
CA SER A 128 -1.65 22.94 28.48
C SER A 128 -2.74 23.73 27.73
N GLY A 129 -3.73 23.04 27.16
CA GLY A 129 -4.80 23.63 26.36
C GLY A 129 -4.39 23.98 24.92
N GLU A 130 -3.20 23.54 24.47
CA GLU A 130 -2.76 23.71 23.08
C GLU A 130 -3.53 22.80 22.11
N LEU A 131 -4.00 21.64 22.60
CA LEU A 131 -4.76 20.68 21.82
C LEU A 131 -6.10 20.34 22.51
N PRO A 132 -7.24 20.39 21.80
CA PRO A 132 -8.51 19.92 22.33
C PRO A 132 -8.47 18.41 22.65
N SER A 133 -9.38 17.97 23.52
CA SER A 133 -9.52 16.55 23.86
C SER A 133 -9.90 15.72 22.63
N VAL A 134 -9.60 14.41 22.63
CA VAL A 134 -9.97 13.54 21.49
C VAL A 134 -11.45 13.63 21.14
N SER A 135 -12.35 13.71 22.12
CA SER A 135 -13.80 13.75 21.90
C SER A 135 -14.26 14.99 21.13
N GLU A 136 -13.48 16.08 21.17
CA GLU A 136 -13.76 17.31 20.42
C GLU A 136 -13.11 17.32 19.04
N ARG A 137 -12.10 16.46 18.82
CA ARG A 137 -11.34 16.37 17.56
C ARG A 137 -11.91 15.32 16.61
N VAL A 138 -12.53 14.27 17.14
CA VAL A 138 -13.09 13.19 16.33
C VAL A 138 -14.45 13.58 15.73
N PRO A 139 -14.79 13.04 14.54
CA PRO A 139 -16.11 13.20 13.95
C PRO A 139 -17.22 12.65 14.86
N ILE A 140 -18.47 13.07 14.60
CA ILE A 140 -19.64 12.59 15.36
C ILE A 140 -19.82 11.08 15.19
N GLU A 141 -19.63 10.59 13.96
CA GLU A 141 -19.73 9.19 13.58
C GLU A 141 -18.35 8.72 13.04
N PRO A 142 -17.36 8.44 13.90
CA PRO A 142 -16.04 8.02 13.43
C PRO A 142 -16.08 6.59 12.88
N LEU A 143 -15.20 6.30 11.91
CA LEU A 143 -15.04 4.93 11.42
C LEU A 143 -14.41 4.05 12.50
N VAL A 144 -15.00 2.88 12.76
CA VAL A 144 -14.51 1.95 13.79
C VAL A 144 -13.73 0.82 13.15
N ILE A 145 -12.46 0.70 13.52
CA ILE A 145 -11.59 -0.43 13.13
C ILE A 145 -11.45 -1.35 14.34
N VAL A 146 -11.85 -2.62 14.19
CA VAL A 146 -11.71 -3.64 15.22
C VAL A 146 -10.52 -4.53 14.87
N PRO A 147 -9.42 -4.47 15.64
CA PRO A 147 -8.27 -5.33 15.45
C PRO A 147 -8.63 -6.82 15.62
N PRO A 148 -7.90 -7.73 14.98
CA PRO A 148 -8.22 -9.15 15.02
C PRO A 148 -7.84 -9.84 16.33
N ASP A 149 -6.72 -9.43 16.93
CA ASP A 149 -6.18 -10.09 18.12
C ASP A 149 -6.53 -9.33 19.39
N GLN A 150 -6.06 -8.08 19.48
CA GLN A 150 -6.25 -7.24 20.65
C GLN A 150 -6.13 -5.75 20.28
N ASN A 151 -6.66 -4.89 21.14
CA ASN A 151 -6.40 -3.46 21.04
C ASN A 151 -4.89 -3.19 21.22
N GLY A 152 -4.33 -2.41 20.29
CA GLY A 152 -2.91 -2.07 20.32
C GLY A 152 -2.61 -1.05 21.42
N PRO A 153 -1.48 -1.17 22.15
CA PRO A 153 -1.03 -0.12 23.06
C PRO A 153 -0.59 1.12 22.26
N TYR A 154 -0.66 2.29 22.90
CA TYR A 154 -0.13 3.52 22.32
C TYR A 154 1.40 3.58 22.36
N GLY A 155 1.99 4.25 21.37
CA GLY A 155 3.40 4.67 21.38
C GLY A 155 4.33 3.82 20.52
N GLY A 156 5.63 4.06 20.70
CA GLY A 156 6.70 3.47 19.91
C GLY A 156 7.12 4.31 18.69
N THR A 157 8.23 3.92 18.07
CA THR A 157 8.70 4.50 16.81
C THR A 157 8.84 3.37 15.80
N TRP A 158 8.13 3.48 14.67
CA TRP A 158 8.25 2.49 13.61
C TRP A 158 9.46 2.78 12.73
N ALA A 159 10.59 2.15 13.07
CA ALA A 159 11.80 2.22 12.24
C ALA A 159 11.58 1.51 10.90
N ARG A 160 11.87 2.21 9.81
CA ARG A 160 11.80 1.68 8.45
C ARG A 160 13.09 1.96 7.67
N LEU A 161 13.35 1.12 6.69
CA LEU A 161 14.46 1.22 5.77
C LEU A 161 13.92 1.49 4.37
N GLY A 162 14.49 2.48 3.69
CA GLY A 162 14.29 2.68 2.26
C GLY A 162 15.40 1.99 1.49
N THR A 163 15.04 1.22 0.48
CA THR A 163 15.96 0.49 -0.41
C THR A 163 16.42 1.34 -1.61
N GLY A 164 15.76 2.48 -1.86
CA GLY A 164 16.18 3.43 -2.89
C GLY A 164 15.23 4.61 -3.04
N PRO A 165 15.45 5.47 -4.06
CA PRO A 165 14.66 6.68 -4.27
C PRO A 165 13.16 6.46 -4.49
N ARG A 166 12.73 5.26 -4.88
CA ARG A 166 11.30 4.91 -5.02
C ARG A 166 10.57 4.74 -3.69
N ASP A 167 11.32 4.57 -2.61
CA ASP A 167 10.74 4.49 -1.26
C ASP A 167 10.57 5.88 -0.63
N ILE A 168 11.08 6.94 -1.30
CA ILE A 168 10.76 8.32 -0.96
C ILE A 168 9.25 8.51 -1.11
N ASN A 169 8.61 9.10 -0.09
CA ASN A 169 7.16 9.32 0.01
C ASN A 169 6.30 8.06 0.13
N ILE A 170 6.88 6.89 0.46
CA ILE A 170 6.08 5.67 0.68
C ILE A 170 5.09 5.84 1.84
N VAL A 171 5.41 6.70 2.82
CA VAL A 171 4.49 7.06 3.92
C VAL A 171 3.24 7.72 3.36
N GLU A 172 3.39 8.74 2.52
CA GLU A 172 2.28 9.44 1.88
C GLU A 172 1.48 8.50 0.97
N ALA A 173 2.17 7.78 0.10
CA ALA A 173 1.52 6.98 -0.94
C ALA A 173 0.83 5.71 -0.42
N ARG A 174 1.18 5.20 0.77
CA ARG A 174 0.65 3.93 1.27
C ARG A 174 0.05 3.95 2.67
N PHE A 175 0.38 4.93 3.49
CA PHE A 175 -0.02 4.96 4.91
C PHE A 175 -0.85 6.19 5.27
N ALA A 176 -0.65 7.31 4.57
CA ALA A 176 -1.38 8.56 4.84
C ALA A 176 -2.43 8.88 3.76
N TYR A 177 -2.67 7.97 2.80
CA TYR A 177 -3.72 8.15 1.81
C TYR A 177 -5.07 7.71 2.37
N GLU A 178 -6.00 8.66 2.52
CA GLU A 178 -7.39 8.37 2.92
C GLU A 178 -8.37 8.72 1.79
N GLY A 179 -8.96 7.68 1.19
CA GLY A 179 -9.96 7.82 0.13
C GLY A 179 -11.38 8.01 0.66
N LEU A 180 -12.31 8.43 -0.21
CA LEU A 180 -13.75 8.49 0.12
C LEU A 180 -14.30 7.14 0.57
N VAL A 181 -13.82 6.08 -0.08
CA VAL A 181 -14.10 4.68 0.24
C VAL A 181 -12.79 3.92 0.37
N ARG A 182 -12.84 2.74 0.98
CA ARG A 182 -11.67 1.88 1.16
C ARG A 182 -11.94 0.46 0.72
N TRP A 183 -10.88 -0.28 0.42
CA TRP A 183 -10.98 -1.73 0.28
C TRP A 183 -11.19 -2.37 1.65
N GLY A 184 -12.04 -3.39 1.69
CA GLY A 184 -12.13 -4.29 2.83
C GLY A 184 -10.81 -5.05 3.06
N PRO A 185 -10.61 -5.63 4.25
CA PRO A 185 -9.38 -6.33 4.62
C PRO A 185 -8.96 -7.45 3.65
N THR A 186 -9.93 -8.04 2.96
CA THR A 186 -9.72 -9.12 1.98
C THR A 186 -9.67 -8.63 0.53
N GLY A 187 -9.86 -7.33 0.29
CA GLY A 187 -9.91 -6.71 -1.04
C GLY A 187 -11.15 -7.06 -1.87
N LYS A 188 -12.14 -7.76 -1.30
CA LYS A 188 -13.33 -8.24 -2.02
C LYS A 188 -14.49 -7.25 -2.03
N GLU A 189 -14.50 -6.33 -1.08
CA GLU A 189 -15.59 -5.39 -0.86
C GLU A 189 -15.06 -3.96 -0.77
N ILE A 190 -15.91 -3.01 -1.14
CA ILE A 190 -15.68 -1.58 -0.95
C ILE A 190 -16.46 -1.19 0.31
N LEU A 191 -15.77 -0.56 1.26
CA LEU A 191 -16.30 -0.15 2.55
C LEU A 191 -16.29 1.38 2.69
N PRO A 192 -17.15 1.94 3.55
CA PRO A 192 -17.07 3.34 3.94
C PRO A 192 -15.70 3.72 4.50
N ASN A 193 -15.33 4.98 4.29
CA ASN A 193 -14.11 5.56 4.85
C ASN A 193 -14.36 7.02 5.25
N VAL A 194 -13.77 8.00 4.56
CA VAL A 194 -14.08 9.43 4.73
C VAL A 194 -15.57 9.72 4.42
N ALA A 195 -16.12 9.05 3.40
CA ALA A 195 -17.57 9.03 3.18
C ALA A 195 -18.21 7.90 3.99
N ARG A 196 -19.27 8.22 4.76
CA ARG A 196 -20.04 7.24 5.53
C ARG A 196 -20.94 6.36 4.67
N LYS A 197 -21.35 6.87 3.51
CA LYS A 197 -22.10 6.13 2.49
C LYS A 197 -21.96 6.77 1.13
N TRP A 198 -22.30 6.02 0.10
CA TRP A 198 -22.42 6.51 -1.27
C TRP A 198 -23.62 5.88 -1.97
N GLU A 199 -24.07 6.52 -3.03
CA GLU A 199 -25.14 6.06 -3.89
C GLU A 199 -24.71 6.25 -5.34
N VAL A 200 -25.07 5.27 -6.17
CA VAL A 200 -24.82 5.31 -7.62
C VAL A 200 -26.17 5.33 -8.32
N SER A 201 -26.44 6.40 -9.05
CA SER A 201 -27.71 6.60 -9.76
C SER A 201 -27.48 6.82 -11.26
N GLU A 202 -28.59 6.97 -11.99
CA GLU A 202 -28.58 7.20 -13.44
C GLU A 202 -27.81 6.14 -14.26
N GLY A 203 -27.84 4.88 -13.83
CA GLY A 203 -27.12 3.80 -14.51
C GLY A 203 -25.60 3.93 -14.43
N GLY A 204 -25.07 4.54 -13.36
CA GLY A 204 -23.63 4.66 -13.14
C GLY A 204 -23.02 5.98 -13.60
N ARG A 205 -23.85 7.01 -13.83
CA ARG A 205 -23.36 8.33 -14.25
C ARG A 205 -23.20 9.31 -13.10
N VAL A 206 -23.99 9.15 -12.04
CA VAL A 206 -23.99 10.04 -10.88
C VAL A 206 -23.61 9.26 -9.65
N PHE A 207 -22.58 9.74 -8.95
CA PHE A 207 -22.11 9.20 -7.68
C PHE A 207 -22.28 10.26 -6.61
N THR A 208 -23.09 9.97 -5.60
CA THR A 208 -23.32 10.86 -4.47
C THR A 208 -22.60 10.29 -3.25
N PHE A 209 -21.72 11.07 -2.63
CA PHE A 209 -21.01 10.69 -1.41
C PHE A 209 -21.46 11.56 -0.23
N TRP A 210 -21.72 10.93 0.91
CA TRP A 210 -22.02 11.64 2.16
C TRP A 210 -20.80 11.56 3.07
N LEU A 211 -20.19 12.71 3.34
CA LEU A 211 -19.06 12.80 4.26
C LEU A 211 -19.51 12.60 5.71
N ARG A 212 -18.61 12.11 6.56
CA ARG A 212 -18.79 12.10 8.02
C ARG A 212 -18.82 13.52 8.57
N GLU A 213 -19.76 13.79 9.46
CA GLU A 213 -19.94 15.11 10.06
C GLU A 213 -18.90 15.39 11.16
N GLY A 214 -18.39 16.62 11.18
CA GLY A 214 -17.40 17.06 12.18
C GLY A 214 -15.95 16.67 11.86
N MET A 215 -15.67 16.17 10.65
CA MET A 215 -14.28 15.92 10.21
C MET A 215 -13.46 17.20 10.14
N ARG A 216 -12.17 17.06 10.45
CA ARG A 216 -11.18 18.15 10.46
C ARG A 216 -9.88 17.69 9.83
N TRP A 217 -9.18 18.62 9.20
CA TRP A 217 -7.78 18.48 8.82
C TRP A 217 -6.89 18.40 10.08
N SER A 218 -5.65 17.96 9.92
CA SER A 218 -4.71 17.78 11.03
C SER A 218 -4.35 19.08 11.77
N ASP A 219 -4.56 20.23 11.13
CA ASP A 219 -4.41 21.57 11.71
C ASP A 219 -5.68 22.07 12.41
N GLY A 220 -6.78 21.30 12.36
CA GLY A 220 -8.05 21.58 13.01
C GLY A 220 -9.09 22.28 12.12
N HIS A 221 -8.73 22.72 10.91
CA HIS A 221 -9.70 23.30 9.97
C HIS A 221 -10.77 22.26 9.57
N PRO A 222 -12.04 22.67 9.39
CA PRO A 222 -13.10 21.74 9.01
C PRO A 222 -12.82 21.13 7.63
N TYR A 223 -13.05 19.82 7.50
CA TYR A 223 -12.97 19.11 6.23
C TYR A 223 -14.36 18.94 5.63
N THR A 224 -14.54 19.40 4.40
CA THR A 224 -15.84 19.57 3.75
C THR A 224 -15.82 19.09 2.30
N SER A 225 -16.98 19.13 1.64
CA SER A 225 -17.07 18.86 0.20
C SER A 225 -16.29 19.87 -0.64
N ASP A 226 -16.07 21.09 -0.15
CA ASP A 226 -15.38 22.14 -0.89
C ASP A 226 -13.90 21.78 -1.10
N ASP A 227 -13.28 21.08 -0.15
CA ASP A 227 -11.92 20.56 -0.26
C ASP A 227 -11.79 19.55 -1.41
N ILE A 228 -12.82 18.72 -1.61
CA ILE A 228 -12.86 17.74 -2.71
C ILE A 228 -13.09 18.44 -4.05
N VAL A 229 -13.96 19.45 -4.07
CA VAL A 229 -14.21 20.26 -5.26
C VAL A 229 -12.95 21.01 -5.67
N PHE A 230 -12.23 21.58 -4.70
CA PHE A 230 -10.94 22.22 -4.92
C PHE A 230 -9.91 21.25 -5.50
N TRP A 231 -9.76 20.05 -4.94
CA TRP A 231 -8.81 19.06 -5.45
C TRP A 231 -9.11 18.62 -6.90
N ARG A 232 -10.39 18.56 -7.27
CA ARG A 232 -10.84 18.08 -8.59
C ARG A 232 -10.73 19.13 -9.70
N ASN A 233 -10.83 20.42 -9.37
CA ASN A 233 -10.90 21.53 -10.33
C ASN A 233 -9.51 22.10 -10.65
#